data_AF-A0A959KUQ5-F1
#
_entry.id   AF-A0A959KUQ5-F1
#
_cell.length_a   1.000
_cell.length_b   1.000
_cell.length_c   1.000
_cell.angle_alpha   90.00
_cell.angle_beta   90.00
_cell.angle_gamma   90.00
#
_symmetry.space_group_name_H-M   'P 1'
#
loop_
_entity.id
_entity.type
_entity.pdbx_description
1 polymer ?
#
loop_
_entity_poly.entity_id
_entity_poly.type
_entity_poly.pdbx_seq_one_letter_code
_entity_poly.pdbx_strand_id
1 'polypeptide(L)'
;LGQEVKQIYVPNGHATKVITQDREYEADVVIGGADYHHVEQQLLPPQSRRYDERYWQKRVMAPSSLLFYLGVDRRLKGLQHHNLFFDEDFERHAHEIYEDPQWPSKPLFYVCAPSVTDPNVAPEGCENLFVLVPLAPGLEDTDELRERYYDIVMERLEKLTGQSIRSHVIYKRSFAHRDFERDYHAFKGNA
;
A
#
# COMPACT_ATOMS: atom_id res chain seq x y z
N LEU A 1 -8.31 -16.89 12.79
CA LEU A 1 -8.49 -15.73 11.88
C LEU A 1 -9.57 -14.83 12.46
N GLY A 2 -9.50 -13.52 12.24
CA GLY A 2 -10.48 -12.56 12.78
C GLY A 2 -10.32 -12.28 14.28
N GLN A 3 -9.10 -12.39 14.83
CA GLN A 3 -8.82 -12.04 16.22
C GLN A 3 -7.61 -11.12 16.26
N GLU A 4 -7.87 -9.82 16.22
CA GLU A 4 -6.84 -8.79 16.34
C GLU A 4 -6.22 -8.82 17.74
N VAL A 5 -4.89 -8.82 17.81
CA VAL A 5 -4.17 -8.69 19.09
C VAL A 5 -4.30 -7.24 19.55
N LYS A 6 -4.73 -7.05 20.79
CA LYS A 6 -4.92 -5.73 21.42
C LYS A 6 -3.82 -5.39 22.41
N GLN A 7 -3.15 -6.40 22.96
CA GLN A 7 -2.09 -6.19 23.93
C GLN A 7 -1.11 -7.38 23.97
N ILE A 8 0.16 -7.09 24.20
CA ILE A 8 1.18 -8.06 24.62
C ILE A 8 1.41 -7.86 26.12
N TYR A 9 1.22 -8.91 26.91
CA TYR A 9 1.42 -8.87 28.35
C TYR A 9 2.87 -9.20 28.70
N VAL A 10 3.54 -8.25 29.35
CA VAL A 10 5.00 -8.26 29.60
C VAL A 10 5.33 -8.07 31.09
N PRO A 11 5.00 -9.04 31.97
CA PRO A 11 5.37 -8.96 33.38
C PRO A 11 6.90 -9.02 33.53
N ASN A 12 7.46 -8.15 34.38
CA ASN A 12 8.89 -8.12 34.70
C ASN A 12 9.82 -8.07 33.46
N GLY A 13 9.37 -7.49 32.35
CA GLY A 13 10.15 -7.36 31.13
C GLY A 13 10.12 -8.58 30.19
N HIS A 14 9.33 -9.61 30.48
CA HIS A 14 9.21 -10.81 29.65
C HIS A 14 7.79 -10.98 29.12
N ALA A 15 7.63 -11.09 27.79
CA ALA A 15 6.33 -11.38 27.18
C ALA A 15 5.88 -12.81 27.53
N THR A 16 4.63 -12.97 27.98
CA THR A 16 4.10 -14.28 28.43
C THR A 16 2.74 -14.63 27.84
N LYS A 17 1.99 -13.65 27.34
CA LYS A 17 0.74 -13.87 26.61
C LYS A 17 0.41 -12.72 25.66
N VAL A 18 -0.43 -13.02 24.68
CA VAL A 18 -1.10 -12.02 23.84
C VAL A 18 -2.60 -12.02 24.17
N ILE A 19 -3.19 -10.83 24.18
CA ILE A 19 -4.59 -10.60 24.53
C ILE A 19 -5.30 -10.06 23.29
N THR A 20 -6.41 -10.68 22.94
CA THR A 20 -7.35 -10.20 21.91
C THR A 20 -8.60 -9.66 22.59
N GLN A 21 -9.59 -9.23 21.81
CA GLN A 21 -10.86 -8.74 22.36
C GLN A 21 -11.56 -9.78 23.26
N ASP A 22 -11.53 -11.06 22.86
CA ASP A 22 -12.35 -12.11 23.48
C ASP A 22 -11.53 -13.21 24.17
N ARG A 23 -10.20 -13.24 23.99
CA ARG A 23 -9.34 -14.34 24.43
C ARG A 23 -7.95 -13.89 24.83
N GLU A 24 -7.31 -14.74 25.62
CA GLU A 24 -5.89 -14.65 25.95
C GLU A 24 -5.18 -15.91 25.49
N TYR A 25 -3.94 -15.77 25.05
CA TYR A 25 -3.11 -16.86 24.56
C TYR A 25 -1.75 -16.81 25.25
N GLU A 26 -1.46 -17.79 26.09
CA GLU A 26 -0.14 -17.95 26.71
C GLU A 26 0.89 -18.40 25.67
N ALA A 27 2.12 -17.88 25.79
CA ALA A 27 3.22 -18.24 24.92
C ALA A 27 4.57 -17.97 25.61
N ASP A 28 5.52 -18.89 25.44
CA ASP A 28 6.91 -18.69 25.90
C ASP A 28 7.66 -17.65 25.06
N VAL A 29 7.25 -17.49 23.80
CA VAL A 29 7.85 -16.56 22.83
C VAL A 29 6.74 -15.91 22.02
N VAL A 30 6.82 -14.59 21.86
CA VAL A 30 5.92 -13.79 21.01
C VAL A 30 6.75 -13.17 19.88
N ILE A 31 6.34 -13.42 18.63
CA ILE A 31 6.94 -12.82 17.43
C ILE A 31 5.94 -11.83 16.84
N GLY A 32 6.27 -10.54 16.87
CA GLY A 32 5.46 -9.49 16.26
C GLY A 32 5.71 -9.41 14.75
N GLY A 33 4.73 -9.83 13.95
CA GLY A 33 4.73 -9.65 12.49
C GLY A 33 3.99 -8.40 12.00
N ALA A 34 3.48 -7.58 12.92
CA ALA A 34 2.81 -6.31 12.61
C ALA A 34 3.82 -5.16 12.46
N ASP A 35 3.35 -4.01 11.98
CA ASP A 35 4.15 -2.78 11.94
C ASP A 35 4.81 -2.49 13.30
N TYR A 36 6.11 -2.18 13.29
CA TYR A 36 6.90 -2.07 14.52
C TYR A 36 6.42 -0.89 15.39
N HIS A 37 6.02 0.22 14.78
CA HIS A 37 5.42 1.33 15.52
C HIS A 37 4.12 0.89 16.18
N HIS A 38 3.26 0.13 15.50
CA HIS A 38 2.03 -0.41 16.10
C HIS A 38 2.31 -1.31 17.30
N VAL A 39 3.28 -2.24 17.18
CA VAL A 39 3.69 -3.12 18.29
C VAL A 39 4.16 -2.29 19.48
N GLU A 40 5.04 -1.31 19.26
CA GLU A 40 5.57 -0.47 20.33
C GLU A 40 4.49 0.43 20.94
N GLN A 41 3.73 1.17 20.14
CA GLN A 41 2.86 2.22 20.66
C GLN A 41 1.48 1.74 21.09
N GLN A 42 0.98 0.63 20.56
CA GLN A 42 -0.38 0.14 20.82
C GLN A 42 -0.40 -1.17 21.60
N LEU A 43 0.47 -2.12 21.27
CA LEU A 43 0.42 -3.45 21.87
C LEU A 43 1.26 -3.59 23.14
N LEU A 44 2.36 -2.85 23.24
CA LEU A 44 3.25 -2.89 24.41
C LEU A 44 2.88 -1.82 25.46
N PRO A 45 2.95 -2.16 26.75
CA PRO A 45 2.81 -1.16 27.81
C PRO A 45 4.00 -0.20 27.79
N PRO A 46 3.85 1.08 28.20
CA PRO A 46 4.89 2.10 28.08
C PRO A 46 6.27 1.71 28.61
N GLN A 47 6.34 1.03 29.75
CA GLN A 47 7.60 0.58 30.36
C GLN A 47 8.35 -0.51 29.56
N SER A 48 7.68 -1.15 28.60
CA SER A 48 8.24 -2.22 27.76
C SER A 48 8.53 -1.74 26.34
N ARG A 49 8.33 -0.45 26.04
CA ARG A 49 8.65 0.17 24.76
C ARG A 49 10.12 0.54 24.72
N ARG A 50 10.74 0.40 23.55
CA ARG A 50 12.09 0.90 23.29
C ARG A 50 12.07 2.35 22.82
N TYR A 51 11.03 2.75 22.10
CA TYR A 51 10.91 4.04 21.45
C TYR A 51 9.61 4.74 21.83
N ASP A 52 9.67 6.06 22.02
CA ASP A 52 8.51 6.90 22.28
C ASP A 52 7.93 7.49 20.98
N GLU A 53 6.76 8.12 21.09
CA GLU A 53 6.10 8.77 19.95
C GLU A 53 7.00 9.82 19.28
N ARG A 54 7.81 10.55 20.05
CA ARG A 54 8.73 11.58 19.53
C ARG A 54 9.81 10.97 18.63
N TYR A 55 10.32 9.79 18.98
CA TYR A 55 11.24 9.05 18.13
C TYR A 55 10.61 8.76 16.78
N TRP A 56 9.39 8.22 16.77
CA TRP A 56 8.70 7.80 15.55
C TRP A 56 8.35 8.97 14.65
N GLN A 57 7.87 10.08 15.21
CA GLN A 57 7.51 11.26 14.43
C GLN A 57 8.69 11.92 13.70
N LYS A 58 9.92 11.69 14.16
CA LYS A 58 11.15 12.22 13.53
C LYS A 58 11.74 11.29 12.45
N ARG A 59 11.18 10.10 12.25
CA ARG A 59 11.72 9.14 11.27
C ARG A 59 11.24 9.50 9.87
N VAL A 60 12.19 9.44 8.94
CA VAL A 60 11.88 9.33 7.52
C VAL A 60 11.44 7.90 7.30
N MET A 61 10.14 7.73 7.00
CA MET A 61 9.56 6.44 6.71
C MET A 61 9.78 6.08 5.24
N ALA A 62 9.71 4.78 4.92
CA ALA A 62 9.60 4.37 3.53
C ALA A 62 8.37 5.02 2.87
N PRO A 63 8.38 5.18 1.53
CA PRO A 63 7.21 5.65 0.80
C PRO A 63 5.95 4.86 1.13
N SER A 64 4.81 5.45 0.76
CA SER A 64 3.54 4.77 0.61
C SER A 64 3.29 4.47 -0.87
N SER A 65 2.11 3.96 -1.19
CA SER A 65 1.66 3.76 -2.55
C SER A 65 0.16 4.01 -2.72
N LEU A 66 -0.22 4.41 -3.92
CA LEU A 66 -1.59 4.27 -4.42
C LEU A 66 -1.64 3.10 -5.39
N LEU A 67 -2.54 2.16 -5.10
CA LEU A 67 -2.75 0.96 -5.89
C LEU A 67 -4.12 1.03 -6.58
N PHE A 68 -4.17 0.54 -7.82
CA PHE A 68 -5.42 0.18 -8.48
C PHE A 68 -5.41 -1.27 -8.93
N TYR A 69 -6.43 -2.01 -8.51
CA TYR A 69 -6.73 -3.35 -9.01
C TYR A 69 -7.83 -3.21 -10.06
N LEU A 70 -7.50 -3.54 -11.30
CA LEU A 70 -8.38 -3.36 -12.45
C LEU A 70 -8.67 -4.69 -13.12
N GLY A 71 -9.95 -4.97 -13.34
CA GLY A 71 -10.38 -6.00 -14.28
C GLY A 71 -10.73 -5.36 -15.61
N VAL A 72 -10.13 -5.85 -16.70
CA VAL A 72 -10.36 -5.33 -18.06
C VAL A 72 -11.01 -6.43 -18.90
N ASP A 73 -12.11 -6.13 -19.58
CA ASP A 73 -12.90 -7.12 -20.34
C ASP A 73 -12.30 -7.55 -21.69
N ARG A 74 -11.01 -7.29 -21.88
CA ARG A 74 -10.26 -7.61 -23.09
C ARG A 74 -8.79 -7.78 -22.79
N ARG A 75 -8.10 -8.51 -23.67
CA ARG A 75 -6.64 -8.56 -23.71
C ARG A 75 -6.05 -7.25 -24.20
N LEU A 76 -4.95 -6.84 -23.58
CA LEU A 76 -4.22 -5.62 -23.92
C LEU A 76 -2.96 -5.93 -24.72
N LYS A 77 -2.64 -5.08 -25.70
CA LYS A 77 -1.44 -5.23 -26.53
C LYS A 77 -0.28 -4.41 -25.95
N GLY A 78 0.94 -4.91 -26.07
CA GLY A 78 2.15 -4.15 -25.75
C GLY A 78 2.53 -4.10 -24.26
N LEU A 79 1.73 -4.69 -23.36
CA LEU A 79 2.11 -4.87 -21.96
C LEU A 79 2.82 -6.22 -21.77
N GLN A 80 3.88 -6.19 -20.98
CA GLN A 80 4.51 -7.37 -20.41
C GLN A 80 3.91 -7.68 -19.03
N HIS A 81 4.36 -8.76 -18.37
CA HIS A 81 3.95 -9.03 -16.99
C HIS A 81 4.27 -7.84 -16.07
N HIS A 82 5.47 -7.27 -16.17
CA HIS A 82 5.90 -6.11 -15.38
C HIS A 82 6.26 -4.96 -16.30
N ASN A 83 5.68 -3.77 -16.07
CA ASN A 83 5.91 -2.59 -16.89
C ASN A 83 6.16 -1.39 -15.97
N LEU A 84 7.29 -0.73 -16.16
CA LEU A 84 7.65 0.48 -15.41
C LEU A 84 7.70 1.65 -16.38
N PHE A 85 6.90 2.68 -16.11
CA PHE A 85 6.75 3.83 -17.00
C PHE A 85 7.54 5.04 -16.46
N PHE A 86 8.66 5.33 -17.13
CA PHE A 86 9.49 6.52 -16.90
C PHE A 86 9.26 7.56 -18.02
N ASP A 87 8.00 7.95 -18.23
CA ASP A 87 7.61 8.92 -19.26
C ASP A 87 7.62 10.38 -18.79
N GLU A 88 7.97 10.63 -17.52
CA GLU A 88 8.05 11.96 -16.90
C GLU A 88 9.31 12.08 -16.02
N ASP A 89 9.52 13.26 -15.44
CA ASP A 89 10.73 13.60 -14.66
C ASP A 89 10.83 12.80 -13.34
N PHE A 90 11.87 11.96 -13.25
CA PHE A 90 12.16 11.16 -12.07
C PHE A 90 12.63 11.98 -10.87
N GLU A 91 13.49 12.98 -11.09
CA GLU A 91 14.04 13.80 -10.01
C GLU A 91 12.92 14.59 -9.33
N ARG A 92 12.01 15.15 -10.14
CA ARG A 92 10.83 15.83 -9.62
C ARG A 92 9.95 14.90 -8.81
N HIS A 93 9.65 13.71 -9.31
CA HIS A 93 8.85 12.73 -8.58
C HIS A 93 9.50 12.36 -7.24
N ALA A 94 10.81 12.08 -7.26
CA ALA A 94 11.57 11.74 -6.06
C ALA A 94 11.53 12.87 -5.01
N HIS A 95 11.73 14.11 -5.44
CA HIS A 95 11.64 15.28 -4.56
C HIS A 95 10.25 15.41 -3.93
N GLU A 96 9.18 15.27 -4.71
CA GLU A 96 7.78 15.37 -4.25
C GLU A 96 7.38 14.23 -3.27
N ILE A 97 8.11 13.11 -3.23
CA ILE A 97 7.84 12.01 -2.28
C ILE A 97 8.78 11.98 -1.06
N TYR A 98 10.01 12.47 -1.17
CA TYR A 98 11.02 12.38 -0.10
C TYR A 98 11.35 13.70 0.58
N GLU A 99 11.36 14.82 -0.16
CA GLU A 99 11.86 16.11 0.34
C GLU A 99 10.74 17.11 0.60
N ASP A 100 9.76 17.19 -0.31
CA ASP A 100 8.56 18.04 -0.19
C ASP A 100 7.30 17.17 -0.34
N PRO A 101 6.93 16.40 0.71
CA PRO A 101 5.86 15.41 0.67
C PRO A 101 4.55 15.95 0.14
N GLN A 102 4.19 15.55 -1.07
CA GLN A 102 2.92 15.86 -1.69
C GLN A 102 2.53 14.77 -2.69
N TRP A 103 1.29 14.83 -3.12
CA TRP A 103 0.82 14.00 -4.22
C TRP A 103 1.57 14.38 -5.51
N PRO A 104 2.31 13.45 -6.17
CA PRO A 104 3.20 13.80 -7.27
C PRO A 104 2.49 14.40 -8.47
N SER A 105 2.89 15.60 -8.88
CA SER A 105 2.26 16.35 -9.96
C SER A 105 2.24 15.60 -11.31
N LYS A 106 3.28 14.79 -11.55
CA LYS A 106 3.44 13.92 -12.70
C LYS A 106 3.93 12.54 -12.24
N PRO A 107 3.03 11.65 -11.79
CA PRO A 107 3.42 10.44 -11.08
C PRO A 107 4.10 9.43 -12.01
N LEU A 108 5.31 8.97 -11.71
CA LEU A 108 5.82 7.74 -12.29
C LEU A 108 5.00 6.57 -11.75
N PHE A 109 4.76 5.57 -12.59
CA PHE A 109 3.87 4.49 -12.21
C PHE A 109 4.32 3.16 -12.80
N TYR A 110 3.86 2.10 -12.15
CA TYR A 110 4.11 0.72 -12.48
C TYR A 110 2.79 0.04 -12.83
N VAL A 111 2.81 -0.85 -13.83
CA VAL A 111 1.68 -1.73 -14.17
C VAL A 111 2.15 -3.17 -14.23
N CYS A 112 1.55 -4.02 -13.41
CA CYS A 112 1.60 -5.46 -13.53
C CYS A 112 0.42 -5.95 -14.36
N ALA A 113 0.65 -6.83 -15.33
CA ALA A 113 -0.38 -7.54 -16.08
C ALA A 113 -0.14 -9.06 -15.98
N PRO A 114 -0.45 -9.70 -14.83
CA PRO A 114 -0.10 -11.11 -14.60
C PRO A 114 -0.74 -12.08 -15.60
N SER A 115 -1.92 -11.74 -16.12
CA SER A 115 -2.64 -12.54 -17.13
C SER A 115 -1.93 -12.66 -18.48
N VAL A 116 -0.87 -11.88 -18.70
CA VAL A 116 0.07 -12.06 -19.83
C VAL A 116 0.81 -13.39 -19.73
N THR A 117 1.17 -13.85 -18.53
CA THR A 117 1.92 -15.10 -18.33
C THR A 117 1.14 -16.20 -17.62
N ASP A 118 0.11 -15.86 -16.84
CA ASP A 118 -0.76 -16.83 -16.16
C ASP A 118 -2.22 -16.60 -16.54
N PRO A 119 -2.81 -17.40 -17.45
CA PRO A 119 -4.18 -17.22 -17.89
C PRO A 119 -5.23 -17.49 -16.79
N ASN A 120 -4.85 -18.03 -15.63
CA ASN A 120 -5.80 -18.37 -14.55
C ASN A 120 -6.11 -17.20 -13.60
N VAL A 121 -5.38 -16.09 -13.70
CA VAL A 121 -5.56 -14.91 -12.82
C VAL A 121 -6.58 -13.90 -13.34
N ALA A 122 -7.21 -14.19 -14.48
CA ALA A 122 -8.30 -13.43 -15.08
C ALA A 122 -9.26 -14.38 -15.85
N PRO A 123 -10.54 -14.03 -16.03
CA PRO A 123 -11.43 -14.77 -16.93
C PRO A 123 -10.89 -14.85 -18.36
N GLU A 124 -11.36 -15.84 -19.13
CA GLU A 124 -10.97 -15.98 -20.54
C GLU A 124 -11.25 -14.69 -21.32
N GLY A 125 -10.27 -14.26 -22.13
CA GLY A 125 -10.34 -13.03 -22.91
C GLY A 125 -10.12 -11.73 -22.12
N CYS A 126 -10.09 -11.76 -20.78
CA CYS A 126 -9.91 -10.60 -19.91
C CYS A 126 -8.44 -10.39 -19.49
N GLU A 127 -8.14 -9.21 -18.93
CA GLU A 127 -6.85 -8.87 -18.34
C GLU A 127 -7.03 -8.45 -16.88
N ASN A 128 -6.11 -8.88 -16.00
CA ASN A 128 -5.99 -8.44 -14.62
C ASN A 128 -4.82 -7.46 -14.55
N LEU A 129 -5.07 -6.21 -14.15
CA LEU A 129 -4.03 -5.21 -13.97
C LEU A 129 -3.91 -4.80 -12.51
N PHE A 130 -2.66 -4.66 -12.08
CA PHE A 130 -2.29 -3.98 -10.85
C PHE A 130 -1.46 -2.76 -11.20
N VAL A 131 -1.95 -1.58 -10.85
CA VAL A 131 -1.28 -0.30 -11.06
C VAL A 131 -0.75 0.21 -9.73
N LEU A 132 0.48 0.69 -9.68
CA LEU A 132 1.11 1.26 -8.49
C LEU A 132 1.68 2.64 -8.81
N VAL A 133 1.38 3.61 -7.97
CA VAL A 133 2.01 4.94 -7.93
C VAL A 133 2.71 5.11 -6.58
N PRO A 134 4.03 5.32 -6.52
CA PRO A 134 4.71 5.66 -5.28
C PRO A 134 4.24 7.01 -4.75
N LEU A 135 4.02 7.12 -3.44
CA LEU A 135 3.56 8.35 -2.77
C LEU A 135 4.37 8.60 -1.49
N ALA A 136 4.44 9.84 -1.03
CA ALA A 136 4.94 10.11 0.33
C ALA A 136 3.99 9.51 1.38
N PRO A 137 4.46 9.00 2.53
CA PRO A 137 3.59 8.53 3.60
C PRO A 137 2.95 9.70 4.36
N GLY A 138 1.82 9.46 5.02
CA GLY A 138 1.14 10.43 5.87
C GLY A 138 0.43 11.57 5.13
N LEU A 139 0.22 11.41 3.82
CA LEU A 139 -0.59 12.34 3.04
C LEU A 139 -2.08 12.12 3.29
N GLU A 140 -2.86 13.18 3.11
CA GLU A 140 -4.33 13.06 3.09
C GLU A 140 -4.78 12.20 1.91
N ASP A 141 -5.74 11.31 2.18
CA ASP A 141 -6.15 10.25 1.26
C ASP A 141 -7.68 10.24 1.09
N THR A 142 -8.15 10.98 0.09
CA THR A 142 -9.57 11.10 -0.26
C THR A 142 -9.91 10.35 -1.54
N ASP A 143 -11.18 9.97 -1.71
CA ASP A 143 -11.62 9.29 -2.93
C ASP A 143 -11.46 10.17 -4.18
N GLU A 144 -11.65 11.49 -4.03
CA GLU A 144 -11.47 12.47 -5.10
C GLU A 144 -10.01 12.54 -5.56
N LEU A 145 -9.05 12.48 -4.62
CA LEU A 145 -7.63 12.43 -4.95
C LEU A 145 -7.29 11.14 -5.68
N ARG A 146 -7.76 10.00 -5.16
CA ARG A 146 -7.53 8.71 -5.83
C ARG A 146 -8.10 8.71 -7.25
N GLU A 147 -9.31 9.23 -7.46
CA GLU A 147 -9.92 9.27 -8.79
C GLU A 147 -9.16 10.18 -9.75
N ARG A 148 -8.70 11.34 -9.27
CA ARG A 148 -7.83 12.23 -10.06
C ARG A 148 -6.56 11.51 -10.52
N TYR A 149 -5.92 10.73 -9.66
CA TYR A 149 -4.71 9.98 -10.00
C TYR A 149 -5.01 8.78 -10.91
N TYR A 150 -6.16 8.13 -10.75
CA TYR A 150 -6.64 7.12 -11.69
C TYR A 150 -6.74 7.71 -13.10
N ASP A 151 -7.37 8.87 -13.24
CA ASP A 151 -7.53 9.53 -14.55
C ASP A 151 -6.20 9.91 -15.19
N ILE A 152 -5.26 10.45 -14.41
CA ILE A 152 -3.90 10.79 -14.87
C ILE A 152 -3.17 9.54 -15.38
N VAL A 153 -3.19 8.45 -14.60
CA VAL A 153 -2.47 7.22 -14.95
C VAL A 153 -3.12 6.54 -16.16
N MET A 154 -4.45 6.48 -16.22
CA MET A 154 -5.14 5.85 -17.33
C MET A 154 -4.95 6.62 -18.64
N GLU A 155 -4.97 7.96 -18.61
CA GLU A 155 -4.69 8.78 -19.79
C GLU A 155 -3.29 8.48 -20.35
N ARG A 156 -2.29 8.41 -19.46
CA ARG A 156 -0.91 8.11 -19.85
C ARG A 156 -0.74 6.68 -20.32
N LEU A 157 -1.35 5.70 -19.64
CA LEU A 157 -1.30 4.30 -20.02
C LEU A 157 -1.92 4.07 -21.42
N GLU A 158 -3.09 4.67 -21.70
CA GLU A 158 -3.72 4.58 -23.02
C GLU A 158 -2.85 5.24 -24.10
N LYS A 159 -2.28 6.41 -23.82
CA LYS A 159 -1.37 7.11 -24.74
C LYS A 159 -0.11 6.29 -25.06
N LEU A 160 0.54 5.73 -24.03
CA LEU A 160 1.79 4.98 -24.16
C LEU A 160 1.58 3.63 -24.85
N THR A 161 0.41 3.02 -24.69
CA THR A 161 0.08 1.73 -25.33
C THR A 161 -0.67 1.90 -26.66
N GLY A 162 -1.13 3.10 -26.99
CA GLY A 162 -1.85 3.39 -28.24
C GLY A 162 -3.22 2.71 -28.34
N GLN A 163 -3.88 2.42 -27.22
CA GLN A 163 -5.17 1.73 -27.20
C GLN A 163 -6.06 2.27 -26.07
N SER A 164 -7.38 2.16 -26.23
CA SER A 164 -8.29 2.44 -25.11
C SER A 164 -8.33 1.27 -24.15
N ILE A 165 -8.26 1.59 -22.87
CA ILE A 165 -8.24 0.67 -21.73
C ILE A 165 -9.32 1.09 -20.71
N ARG A 166 -9.44 2.39 -20.41
CA ARG A 166 -10.37 2.91 -19.38
C ARG A 166 -11.82 2.55 -19.69
N SER A 167 -12.20 2.59 -20.96
CA SER A 167 -13.54 2.22 -21.43
C SER A 167 -13.87 0.73 -21.27
N HIS A 168 -12.86 -0.11 -21.02
CA HIS A 168 -12.94 -1.56 -20.89
C HIS A 168 -12.73 -2.04 -19.44
N VAL A 169 -12.57 -1.11 -18.48
CA VAL A 169 -12.45 -1.44 -17.06
C VAL A 169 -13.82 -1.82 -16.52
N ILE A 170 -14.00 -3.10 -16.21
CA ILE A 170 -15.24 -3.68 -15.63
C ILE A 170 -15.19 -3.83 -14.11
N TYR A 171 -14.00 -3.72 -13.53
CA TYR A 171 -13.79 -3.71 -12.09
C TYR A 171 -12.67 -2.73 -11.75
N LYS A 172 -12.89 -1.92 -10.72
CA LYS A 172 -11.90 -0.99 -10.18
C LYS A 172 -11.96 -1.01 -8.66
N ARG A 173 -10.82 -1.24 -8.00
CA ARG A 173 -10.64 -1.01 -6.58
C ARG A 173 -9.34 -0.24 -6.36
N SER A 174 -9.39 0.83 -5.57
CA SER A 174 -8.21 1.57 -5.13
C SER A 174 -7.79 1.14 -3.72
N PHE A 175 -6.51 1.27 -3.40
CA PHE A 175 -5.96 1.01 -2.07
C PHE A 175 -4.77 1.94 -1.82
N ALA A 176 -4.79 2.69 -0.72
CA ALA A 176 -3.72 3.67 -0.40
C ALA A 176 -3.59 3.86 1.12
N HIS A 177 -3.00 4.97 1.56
CA HIS A 177 -2.61 5.28 2.94
C HIS A 177 -3.61 4.81 3.99
N ARG A 178 -4.86 5.28 3.92
CA ARG A 178 -5.86 4.99 4.95
C ARG A 178 -6.23 3.51 5.00
N ASP A 179 -6.06 2.80 3.89
CA ASP A 179 -6.27 1.35 3.85
C ASP A 179 -5.07 0.60 4.43
N PHE A 180 -3.83 1.05 4.18
CA PHE A 180 -2.64 0.47 4.83
C PHE A 180 -2.67 0.68 6.35
N GLU A 181 -3.07 1.86 6.81
CA GLU A 181 -3.27 2.16 8.23
C GLU A 181 -4.37 1.29 8.85
N ARG A 182 -5.50 1.13 8.15
CA ARG A 182 -6.64 0.35 8.64
C ARG A 182 -6.36 -1.16 8.66
N ASP A 183 -5.84 -1.71 7.57
CA ASP A 183 -5.75 -3.16 7.36
C ASP A 183 -4.45 -3.76 7.94
N TYR A 184 -3.38 -2.95 8.04
CA TYR A 184 -2.05 -3.42 8.48
C TYR A 184 -1.46 -2.65 9.67
N HIS A 185 -2.15 -1.62 10.18
CA HIS A 185 -1.62 -0.70 11.18
C HIS A 185 -0.30 -0.02 10.77
N ALA A 186 -0.08 0.11 9.46
CA ALA A 186 1.12 0.71 8.89
C ALA A 186 1.25 2.17 9.34
N PHE A 187 2.37 2.54 9.96
CA PHE A 187 2.52 3.90 10.49
C PHE A 187 2.60 4.94 9.36
N LYS A 188 1.67 5.90 9.38
CA LYS A 188 1.50 6.90 8.30
C LYS A 188 1.17 6.26 6.94
N GLY A 189 0.64 5.05 6.94
CA GLY A 189 0.27 4.32 5.73
C GLY A 189 1.44 3.99 4.81
N ASN A 190 2.65 3.80 5.34
CA ASN A 190 3.82 3.36 4.56
C ASN A 190 3.59 1.95 3.95
N ALA A 191 4.19 1.68 2.78
CA ALA A 191 3.97 0.46 2.01
C ALA A 191 5.16 0.06 1.14
#